data_AF-A0A9D1KP44-F1
#
_entry.id   AF-A0A9D1KP44-F1
#
_cell.length_a   1.000
_cell.length_b   1.000
_cell.length_c   1.000
_cell.angle_alpha   90.00
_cell.angle_beta   90.00
_cell.angle_gamma   90.00
#
_symmetry.space_group_name_H-M   'P 1'
#
loop_
_entity.id
_entity.type
_entity.pdbx_description
1 polymer ?
#
loop_
_entity_poly.entity_id
_entity_poly.type
_entity_poly.pdbx_seq_one_letter_code
_entity_poly.pdbx_strand_id
1 'polypeptide(L)' 'MSRDFKLYTNKTVTFYINAMKCEHAKQLLQNTDNSISDISTMCGFDSMHYFSNVFKKYIRMSPSEYREYITEQNKRS' A
#
# COMPACT_ATOMS: atom_id res chain seq x y z
N MET A 1 -28.62 -4.75 18.04
CA MET A 1 -27.34 -4.22 17.50
C MET A 1 -27.18 -4.74 16.07
N SER A 2 -27.64 -3.92 15.13
CA SER A 2 -27.98 -4.25 13.74
C SER A 2 -26.75 -4.68 12.93
N ARG A 3 -26.90 -5.72 12.10
CA ARG A 3 -25.88 -6.20 11.14
C ARG A 3 -25.27 -5.09 10.27
N ASP A 4 -26.05 -4.04 10.01
CA ASP A 4 -25.64 -2.92 9.18
C ASP A 4 -24.52 -2.08 9.79
N PHE A 5 -24.49 -1.93 11.13
CA PHE A 5 -23.43 -1.17 11.80
C PHE A 5 -22.06 -1.82 11.58
N LYS A 6 -21.98 -3.16 11.63
CA LYS A 6 -20.73 -3.89 11.35
C LYS A 6 -20.27 -3.73 9.91
N LEU A 7 -21.18 -3.61 8.94
CA LEU A 7 -20.81 -3.52 7.52
C LEU A 7 -20.21 -2.14 7.18
N TYR A 8 -20.79 -1.07 7.72
CA TYR A 8 -20.24 0.27 7.57
C TYR A 8 -18.95 0.45 8.38
N THR A 9 -18.88 -0.06 9.61
CA THR A 9 -17.67 0.02 10.44
C THR A 9 -16.51 -0.83 9.88
N ASN A 10 -16.75 -2.08 9.43
CA ASN A 10 -15.68 -2.92 8.88
C ASN A 10 -15.10 -2.35 7.58
N LYS A 11 -15.92 -1.78 6.69
CA LYS A 11 -15.41 -1.17 5.46
C LYS A 11 -14.51 0.01 5.74
N THR A 12 -14.87 0.85 6.72
CA THR A 12 -14.09 2.05 7.09
C THR A 12 -12.82 1.68 7.83
N VAL A 13 -12.86 0.71 8.76
CA VAL A 13 -11.68 0.23 9.49
C VAL A 13 -10.69 -0.44 8.53
N THR A 14 -11.15 -1.34 7.67
CA THR A 14 -10.28 -1.97 6.66
C THR A 14 -9.72 -0.94 5.68
N PHE A 15 -10.50 0.07 5.30
CA PHE A 15 -10.01 1.18 4.49
C PHE A 15 -8.87 1.92 5.22
N TYR A 16 -9.08 2.30 6.47
CA TYR A 16 -8.07 3.02 7.26
C TYR A 16 -6.79 2.19 7.47
N ILE A 17 -6.93 0.89 7.79
CA ILE A 17 -5.80 -0.03 7.91
C ILE A 17 -5.06 -0.14 6.59
N ASN A 18 -5.75 -0.31 5.47
CA ASN A 18 -5.11 -0.39 4.17
C ASN A 18 -4.43 0.93 3.77
N ALA A 19 -5.01 2.07 4.11
CA ALA A 19 -4.38 3.38 3.89
C ALA A 19 -3.09 3.53 4.69
N MET A 20 -3.12 3.19 5.98
CA MET A 20 -1.95 3.13 6.86
C MET A 20 -0.84 2.20 6.29
N LYS A 21 -1.22 0.99 5.86
CA LYS A 21 -0.30 0.03 5.24
C LYS A 21 0.32 0.56 3.94
N CYS A 22 -0.48 1.21 3.09
CA CYS A 22 0.00 1.84 1.86
C CYS A 22 0.99 2.97 2.15
N GLU A 23 0.76 3.78 3.17
CA GLU A 23 1.68 4.86 3.53
C GLU A 23 3.02 4.29 4.03
N HIS A 24 2.98 3.23 4.83
CA HIS A 24 4.20 2.52 5.23
C HIS A 24 4.92 1.89 4.04
N ALA A 25 4.18 1.30 3.09
CA ALA A 25 4.75 0.75 1.86
C ALA A 25 5.46 1.82 1.03
N LYS A 26 4.93 3.05 0.93
CA LYS A 26 5.61 4.17 0.25
C LYS A 26 6.95 4.48 0.90
N GLN A 27 6.99 4.57 2.24
CA GLN A 27 8.22 4.84 2.98
C GLN A 27 9.27 3.75 2.73
N LEU A 28 8.84 2.48 2.71
CA LEU A 28 9.74 1.37 2.39
C LEU A 28 10.22 1.44 0.94
N LEU A 29 9.34 1.75 -0.02
CA LEU A 29 9.72 1.90 -1.43
C LEU A 29 10.70 3.06 -1.68
N GLN A 30 10.66 4.10 -0.85
CA GLN A 30 11.58 5.25 -0.89
C GLN A 30 12.93 4.97 -0.24
N ASN A 31 12.90 4.34 0.94
CA ASN A 31 14.07 4.22 1.80
C ASN A 31 14.80 2.89 1.66
N THR A 32 14.23 1.92 0.95
CA THR A 32 14.79 0.56 0.82
C THR A 32 14.69 0.04 -0.60
N ASP A 33 15.63 -0.84 -0.95
CA ASP A 33 15.65 -1.56 -2.23
C ASP A 33 14.96 -2.94 -2.15
N ASN A 34 14.22 -3.21 -1.07
CA ASN A 34 13.53 -4.49 -0.83
C ASN A 34 12.61 -4.86 -1.99
N SER A 35 12.41 -6.14 -2.28
CA SER A 35 11.50 -6.52 -3.36
C SER A 35 10.05 -6.11 -3.02
N ILE A 36 9.23 -5.92 -4.04
CA ILE A 36 7.80 -5.59 -3.85
C ILE A 36 7.08 -6.70 -3.06
N SER A 37 7.52 -7.94 -3.23
CA SER A 37 7.04 -9.09 -2.46
C SER A 37 7.36 -8.93 -0.96
N ASP A 38 8.60 -8.57 -0.64
CA ASP A 38 9.02 -8.35 0.75
C ASP A 38 8.27 -7.18 1.37
N ILE A 39 8.13 -6.07 0.64
CA ILE A 39 7.38 -4.90 1.11
C ILE A 39 5.91 -5.25 1.37
N SER A 40 5.29 -6.05 0.49
CA SER A 40 3.91 -6.52 0.72
C SER A 40 3.78 -7.31 2.02
N THR A 41 4.77 -8.16 2.30
CA THR A 41 4.82 -8.98 3.52
C THR A 41 5.08 -8.12 4.76
N MET A 42 6.01 -7.17 4.68
CA MET A 42 6.35 -6.22 5.75
C MET A 42 5.16 -5.32 6.12
N CYS A 43 4.37 -4.90 5.13
CA CYS A 43 3.14 -4.14 5.35
C CYS A 43 1.97 -5.00 5.84
N GLY A 44 2.16 -6.31 6.03
CA GLY A 44 1.16 -7.24 6.52
C GLY A 44 0.03 -7.50 5.53
N PHE A 45 0.33 -7.57 4.23
CA PHE A 45 -0.60 -8.06 3.22
C PHE A 45 -0.43 -9.57 3.04
N ASP A 46 -1.54 -10.29 3.00
CA ASP A 46 -1.54 -11.75 2.81
C ASP A 46 -1.17 -12.18 1.38
N SER A 47 -1.26 -11.25 0.43
CA SER A 47 -0.97 -11.51 -0.98
C SER A 47 -0.43 -10.27 -1.69
N MET A 48 0.62 -10.47 -2.49
CA MET A 48 1.18 -9.45 -3.37
C MET A 48 0.15 -8.92 -4.39
N HIS A 49 -0.75 -9.78 -4.87
CA HIS A 49 -1.82 -9.34 -5.80
C HIS A 49 -2.81 -8.40 -5.12
N TYR A 50 -3.23 -8.73 -3.90
CA TYR A 50 -4.12 -7.88 -3.12
C TYR A 50 -3.42 -6.55 -2.78
N PHE A 51 -2.17 -6.60 -2.32
CA PHE A 51 -1.34 -5.42 -2.10
C PHE A 51 -1.28 -4.52 -3.33
N SER A 52 -0.95 -5.08 -4.49
CA SER A 52 -0.77 -4.31 -5.73
C SER A 52 -2.07 -3.59 -6.13
N ASN A 53 -3.22 -4.26 -6.01
CA ASN A 53 -4.53 -3.68 -6.29
C ASN A 53 -4.89 -2.57 -5.30
N VAL A 54 -4.65 -2.81 -4.01
CA VAL A 54 -4.91 -1.86 -2.93
C VAL A 54 -4.00 -0.64 -3.09
N PHE A 55 -2.69 -0.84 -3.20
CA PHE A 55 -1.70 0.21 -3.38
C PHE A 55 -2.00 1.06 -4.62
N LYS A 56 -2.30 0.43 -5.77
CA LYS A 56 -2.71 1.14 -6.98
C LYS A 56 -4.00 1.93 -6.79
N LYS A 57 -4.96 1.44 -6.00
CA LYS A 57 -6.19 2.17 -5.70
C LYS A 57 -5.94 3.42 -4.85
N TYR A 58 -5.04 3.33 -3.87
CA TYR A 58 -4.71 4.43 -2.96
C TYR A 58 -3.75 5.45 -3.58
N ILE A 59 -2.67 4.98 -4.20
CA ILE A 59 -1.56 5.80 -4.73
C ILE A 59 -1.74 6.15 -6.20
N ARG A 60 -2.71 5.51 -6.89
CA ARG A 60 -2.96 5.63 -8.34
C ARG A 60 -1.83 5.09 -9.23
N MET A 61 -0.78 4.52 -8.63
CA MET A 61 0.36 3.89 -9.29
C MET A 61 0.61 2.52 -8.67
N SER A 62 1.11 1.57 -9.46
CA SER A 62 1.58 0.30 -8.93
C SER A 62 2.83 0.51 -8.06
N PRO A 63 3.15 -0.43 -7.15
CA PRO A 63 4.36 -0.34 -6.32
C PRO A 63 5.65 -0.23 -7.15
N SER A 64 5.72 -0.93 -8.30
CA SER A 64 6.85 -0.86 -9.23
C SER A 64 6.98 0.52 -9.86
N GLU A 65 5.89 1.03 -10.46
CA GLU A 65 5.86 2.36 -11.08
C GLU A 65 6.20 3.45 -10.06
N TYR A 66 5.74 3.30 -8.82
CA TYR A 66 6.04 4.25 -7.74
C TYR A 66 7.53 4.26 -7.38
N ARG A 67 8.17 3.08 -7.31
CA ARG A 67 9.62 2.98 -7.09
C ARG A 67 10.40 3.64 -8.23
N GLU A 68 10.07 3.31 -9.47
CA GLU A 68 10.72 3.92 -10.65
C GLU A 68 10.60 5.44 -10.62
N TYR A 69 9.39 5.95 -10.35
CA TYR A 69 9.13 7.38 -10.22
C TYR A 69 10.02 8.03 -9.16
N ILE A 70 10.14 7.46 -7.96
CA ILE A 70 11.01 8.01 -6.91
C ILE A 70 12.48 7.97 -7.32
N THR A 71 12.93 6.84 -7.87
CA THR A 71 14.32 6.68 -8.32
C THR A 71 14.67 7.72 -9.39
N GLU A 72 13.74 8.05 -10.30
CA GLU A 72 13.92 9.13 -11.27
C GLU A 72 13.90 10.52 -10.65
N GLN A 73 13.02 10.79 -9.68
CA GLN A 73 12.97 12.09 -8.98
C GLN A 73 14.26 12.34 -8.18
N ASN A 74 14.79 11.33 -7.49
CA ASN A 74 16.03 11.43 -6.72
C ASN A 74 17.26 11.68 -7.61
N LYS A 75 17.23 11.26 -8.88
CA LYS A 75 18.32 11.53 -9.85
C LYS A 75 18.30 12.96 -10.41
N ARG A 76 17.21 13.71 -10.22
CA ARG A 76 17.04 15.08 -10.73
C ARG A 76 17.30 16.16 -9.66
N SER A 77 17.56 15.78 -8.41
CA SER A 77 17.95 16.69 -7.32
C SER A 77 19.44 16.66 -7.05
#